data_AF-A0A9Q4B2F4-F1
#
_entry.id   AF-A0A9Q4B2F4-F1
#
_cell.length_a   1.000
_cell.length_b   1.000
_cell.length_c   1.000
_cell.angle_alpha   90.00
_cell.angle_beta   90.00
_cell.angle_gamma   90.00
#
_symmetry.space_group_name_H-M   'P 1'
#
loop_
_entity.id
_entity.type
_entity.pdbx_description
1 polymer ?
#
loop_
_entity_poly.entity_id
_entity_poly.type
_entity_poly.pdbx_seq_one_letter_code
_entity_poly.pdbx_strand_id
1 'polypeptide(L)' 'MGFEHSLKEQMEVKRALMIVSANKYGFTSTEAIRYSQELDQLMNIYRKVTEGNQNTPVSSN' A
#
# COMPACT_ATOMS: atom_id res chain seq x y z
N MET A 1 3.22 -11.73 19.03
CA MET A 1 4.00 -11.27 17.86
C MET A 1 2.99 -10.96 16.77
N GLY A 2 2.68 -9.67 16.59
CA GLY A 2 1.44 -9.22 15.95
C GLY A 2 1.52 -9.21 14.42
N PHE A 3 0.43 -9.64 13.79
CA PHE A 3 0.19 -9.59 12.33
C PHE A 3 0.48 -8.21 11.72
N GLU A 4 0.36 -7.14 12.52
CA GLU A 4 0.66 -5.76 12.13
C GLU A 4 2.11 -5.55 11.68
N HIS A 5 3.08 -6.20 12.33
CA HIS A 5 4.50 -6.05 11.98
C HIS A 5 4.79 -6.62 10.60
N SER A 6 4.20 -7.77 10.28
CA SER A 6 4.35 -8.43 8.98
C SER A 6 3.71 -7.63 7.85
N LEU A 7 2.56 -6.98 8.08
CA LEU A 7 1.93 -6.13 7.09
C LEU A 7 2.76 -4.87 6.81
N LYS A 8 3.37 -4.29 7.85
CA LYS A 8 4.23 -3.12 7.71
C LYS A 8 5.49 -3.43 6.90
N GLU A 9 6.12 -4.58 7.16
CA GLU A 9 7.26 -5.07 6.36
C GLU A 9 6.88 -5.30 4.90
N GLN A 10 5.71 -5.90 4.63
CA GLN A 10 5.23 -6.11 3.26
C GLN A 10 4.96 -4.80 2.52
N MET A 11 4.45 -3.78 3.21
CA MET A 11 4.26 -2.44 2.64
C MET A 11 5.59 -1.76 2.31
N GLU A 12 6.59 -1.83 3.20
CA GLU A 12 7.93 -1.26 2.94
C GLU A 12 8.61 -1.93 1.74
N VAL A 13 8.52 -3.26 1.63
CA VAL A 13 9.06 -4.00 0.48
C VAL A 13 8.38 -3.56 -0.82
N LYS A 14 7.04 -3.45 -0.84
CA LYS A 14 6.32 -2.98 -2.04
C LYS A 14 6.61 -1.51 -2.37
N ARG A 15 6.78 -0.66 -1.36
CA ARG A 15 7.18 0.73 -1.54
C ARG A 15 8.57 0.83 -2.18
N ALA A 16 9.51 0.03 -1.71
CA ALA A 16 10.85 -0.04 -2.30
C ALA A 16 10.80 -0.50 -3.76
N LEU A 17 10.01 -1.54 -4.07
CA LEU A 17 9.82 -2.03 -5.45
C LEU A 17 9.18 -0.97 -6.37
N MET A 18 8.19 -0.23 -5.88
CA MET A 18 7.59 0.87 -6.62
C MET A 18 8.62 1.97 -6.94
N ILE A 19 9.42 2.38 -5.96
CA ILE A 19 10.46 3.41 -6.13
C ILE A 19 11.53 2.92 -7.12
N VAL A 20 11.99 1.67 -6.99
CA VAL A 20 12.97 1.08 -7.92
C VAL A 20 12.41 1.05 -9.34
N SER A 21 11.14 0.66 -9.51
CA SER A 21 10.51 0.57 -10.82
C SER A 21 10.25 1.96 -11.42
N ALA A 22 9.86 2.93 -10.60
CA ALA A 22 9.69 4.31 -11.03
C ALA A 22 11.03 4.95 -11.43
N ASN A 23 12.11 4.67 -10.70
CA ASN A 23 13.45 5.12 -11.05
C ASN A 23 13.97 4.45 -12.33
N LYS A 24 13.59 3.19 -12.58
CA LYS A 24 14.07 2.41 -13.73
C LYS A 24 13.26 2.63 -15.00
N TYR A 25 11.94 2.77 -14.88
CA TYR A 25 11.00 2.82 -16.01
C TYR A 25 10.21 4.14 -16.08
N GLY A 26 10.33 5.01 -15.08
CA GLY A 26 9.56 6.24 -14.94
C GLY A 26 8.29 6.03 -14.09
N PHE A 27 7.87 7.09 -13.39
CA PHE A 27 6.67 7.10 -12.55
C PHE A 27 5.36 6.91 -13.34
N THR A 28 5.39 7.14 -14.65
CA THR A 28 4.27 6.95 -15.57
C THR A 28 4.29 5.60 -16.29
N SER A 29 5.27 4.74 -16.00
CA SER A 29 5.28 3.40 -16.53
C SER A 29 4.13 2.58 -15.96
N THR A 30 3.56 1.70 -16.79
CA THR A 30 2.48 0.79 -16.38
C THR A 30 2.86 -0.02 -15.14
N GLU A 31 4.12 -0.40 -15.01
CA GLU A 31 4.66 -1.11 -13.85
C GLU A 31 4.64 -0.25 -12.58
N ALA A 32 5.11 1.01 -12.64
CA ALA A 32 5.07 1.92 -11.49
C ALA A 32 3.62 2.24 -11.06
N ILE A 33 2.71 2.44 -12.03
CA ILE A 33 1.28 2.66 -11.77
C ILE A 33 0.66 1.42 -11.12
N ARG A 34 0.97 0.23 -11.62
CA ARG A 34 0.48 -1.03 -11.05
C ARG A 34 0.98 -1.23 -9.63
N TYR A 35 2.26 -0.98 -9.36
CA TYR A 35 2.81 -1.06 -8.01
C TYR A 35 2.21 -0.02 -7.07
N SER A 36 1.92 1.20 -7.56
CA SER A 36 1.22 2.23 -6.77
C SER A 36 -0.19 1.77 -6.38
N GLN A 37 -0.95 1.19 -7.32
CA GLN A 37 -2.32 0.70 -7.06
C GLN A 37 -2.31 -0.47 -6.08
N GLU A 38 -1.39 -1.41 -6.25
CA GLU A 38 -1.24 -2.54 -5.33
C GLU A 38 -0.82 -2.09 -3.93
N LEU A 39 0.04 -1.07 -3.83
CA LEU A 39 0.46 -0.50 -2.56
C LEU A 39 -0.69 0.21 -1.85
N ASP A 40 -1.50 0.99 -2.59
CA ASP A 40 -2.69 1.65 -2.05
C ASP A 40 -3.74 0.66 -1.57
N GLN A 41 -3.94 -0.46 -2.28
CA GLN A 41 -4.84 -1.52 -1.84
C GLN A 41 -4.36 -2.17 -0.54
N LEU A 42 -3.06 -2.46 -0.43
CA LEU A 42 -2.47 -2.99 0.79
C LEU A 42 -2.55 -2.00 1.95
N MET A 43 -2.28 -0.71 1.71
CA MET A 43 -2.45 0.34 2.71
C MET A 43 -3.91 0.43 3.16
N ASN A 44 -4.87 0.34 2.24
CA ASN A 44 -6.29 0.34 2.59
C ASN A 44 -6.70 -0.90 3.40
N ILE A 45 -6.14 -2.08 3.10
CA ILE A 45 -6.40 -3.29 3.89
C ILE A 45 -5.77 -3.17 5.27
N TYR A 46 -4.50 -2.76 5.35
CA TYR A 46 -3.81 -2.52 6.62
C TYR A 46 -4.60 -1.51 7.46
N ARG A 47 -4.95 -0.38 6.85
CA ARG A 47 -5.77 0.65 7.45
C ARG A 47 -7.10 0.10 7.94
N LYS A 48 -7.82 -0.72 7.16
CA LYS A 48 -9.06 -1.37 7.62
C LYS A 48 -8.85 -2.37 8.76
N VAL A 49 -7.72 -3.08 8.78
CA VAL A 49 -7.39 -4.03 9.85
C VAL A 49 -7.01 -3.29 11.15
N THR A 50 -6.28 -2.16 11.04
CA THR A 50 -5.89 -1.34 12.18
C THR A 50 -6.99 -0.39 12.66
N GLU A 51 -7.76 0.19 11.73
CA GLU A 51 -8.91 1.09 11.99
C GLU A 51 -10.22 0.32 12.19
N GLY A 52 -10.28 -0.98 11.90
CA GLY A 52 -11.43 -1.83 12.25
C GLY A 52 -11.71 -1.91 13.75
N ASN A 53 -10.83 -1.34 14.57
CA ASN A 53 -11.01 -1.10 16.01
C ASN A 53 -11.51 0.32 16.35
N GLN A 54 -11.76 1.19 15.37
CA GLN A 54 -12.31 2.55 15.53
C GLN A 54 -13.24 2.88 14.34
N ASN A 55 -14.56 2.71 14.57
CA ASN A 55 -15.66 3.07 13.68
C ASN A 55 -15.41 4.30 12.77
N THR A 56 -15.55 4.17 11.44
CA THR A 56 -16.60 4.83 10.60
C THR A 56 -16.28 4.80 9.09
N PRO A 57 -17.32 4.78 8.22
CA PRO A 57 -17.18 4.92 6.77
C PRO A 57 -17.09 6.39 6.37
N VAL A 58 -16.01 6.78 5.70
CA VAL A 58 -15.87 8.07 5.00
C VAL A 58 -15.23 7.78 3.65
N SER A 59 -15.71 8.20 2.49
CA SER A 59 -16.96 8.81 2.04
C SER A 59 -16.96 8.54 0.53
N SER A 60 -18.09 8.13 -0.05
CA SER A 60 -18.37 8.47 -1.45
C SER A 60 -18.38 9.99 -1.58
N ASN A 61 -17.77 10.50 -2.64
CA ASN A 61 -18.26 11.65 -3.42
C ASN A 61 -17.55 11.66 -4.78
#